data_AF-A0A2T7CFD0-F1
#
_entry.id   AF-A0A2T7CFD0-F1
#
_cell.length_a   1.000
_cell.length_b   1.000
_cell.length_c   1.000
_cell.angle_alpha   90.00
_cell.angle_beta   90.00
_cell.angle_gamma   90.00
#
_symmetry.space_group_name_H-M   'P 1'
#
loop_
_entity.id
_entity.type
_entity.pdbx_description
1 polymer ?
#
loop_
_entity_poly.entity_id
_entity_poly.type
_entity_poly.pdbx_seq_one_letter_code
_entity_poly.pdbx_strand_id
1 'polypeptide(L)'
;MLSLRPPHTTFPRTSPWLRWGRLGGAAAPHCLSAAAPALAPETAAGPGSVSFPILVNGCTGNMGLSVAEAAVRRGLHLVPVSFSSREKVKTTIQVGQTDIRIYGPSAREDVLSSVADEFPDVIVVDYTAPDSVNSNAELYCKLGLPFVMGTTGGNQQLLYKSVQDSKNYALISPQMGKQVVAFLAIMRIFAEQFPGAFSGYHLEVLESHQASKKDTSGTAKDVIASFEKLGVPYDMNRDSICMRL
;
A
#
# COMPACT_ATOMS: atom_id res chain seq x y z
N MET A 1 43.73 -23.60 -35.28
CA MET A 1 43.04 -23.08 -36.48
C MET A 1 41.88 -22.21 -36.03
N LEU A 2 41.70 -21.03 -36.66
CA LEU A 2 40.48 -20.19 -36.77
C LEU A 2 39.42 -20.35 -35.64
N SER A 3 39.19 -19.45 -34.68
CA SER A 3 39.04 -17.97 -34.73
C SER A 3 38.02 -17.48 -35.75
N LEU A 4 36.91 -16.90 -35.26
CA LEU A 4 36.19 -15.76 -35.85
C LEU A 4 35.32 -15.08 -34.75
N ARG A 5 35.70 -13.86 -34.33
CA ARG A 5 34.83 -12.92 -33.61
C ARG A 5 34.17 -11.97 -34.63
N PRO A 6 32.94 -11.49 -34.41
CA PRO A 6 32.36 -10.44 -35.25
C PRO A 6 33.11 -9.10 -35.08
N PRO A 7 33.12 -8.23 -36.11
CA PRO A 7 33.96 -7.03 -36.14
C PRO A 7 33.41 -5.88 -35.28
N HIS A 8 34.33 -5.08 -34.74
CA HIS A 8 34.01 -3.82 -34.07
C HIS A 8 33.57 -2.75 -35.08
N THR A 9 32.41 -2.15 -34.89
CA THR A 9 32.01 -0.91 -35.57
C THR A 9 32.62 0.31 -34.87
N THR A 10 33.51 1.00 -35.57
CA THR A 10 34.15 2.24 -35.11
C THR A 10 33.24 3.45 -35.33
N PHE A 11 32.73 4.04 -34.25
CA PHE A 11 32.09 5.36 -34.31
C PHE A 11 33.14 6.46 -34.49
N PRO A 12 33.01 7.35 -35.51
CA PRO A 12 33.92 8.48 -35.65
C PRO A 12 33.64 9.54 -34.57
N ARG A 13 34.65 9.82 -33.73
CA ARG A 13 34.62 11.00 -32.84
C ARG A 13 34.76 12.27 -33.69
N THR A 14 33.67 13.00 -33.88
CA THR A 14 33.71 14.37 -34.41
C THR A 14 33.05 15.33 -33.41
N SER A 15 33.89 15.99 -32.61
CA SER A 15 33.50 17.08 -31.72
C SER A 15 34.09 18.41 -32.22
N PRO A 16 33.31 19.29 -32.86
CA PRO A 16 33.76 20.62 -33.24
C PRO A 16 33.15 21.69 -32.32
N TRP A 17 33.64 21.77 -31.08
CA TRP A 17 33.55 23.02 -30.32
C TRP A 17 34.55 24.00 -30.91
N LEU A 18 34.11 24.95 -31.77
CA LEU A 18 34.89 26.17 -32.03
C LEU A 18 34.08 27.27 -32.74
N ARG A 19 34.17 28.47 -32.13
CA ARG A 19 33.82 29.83 -32.60
C ARG A 19 32.43 30.37 -32.26
N TRP A 20 32.44 31.28 -31.28
CA TRP A 20 31.49 32.40 -31.22
C TRP A 20 31.64 33.27 -32.48
N GLY A 21 30.55 33.46 -33.22
CA GLY A 21 30.39 34.50 -34.22
C GLY A 21 29.19 35.37 -33.85
N ARG A 22 29.33 36.71 -33.94
CA ARG A 22 28.20 37.64 -33.76
C ARG A 22 27.33 37.65 -35.01
N LEU A 23 26.11 37.15 -34.88
CA LEU A 23 24.94 37.50 -35.69
C LEU A 23 23.83 37.76 -34.64
N GLY A 24 23.18 38.92 -34.60
CA GLY A 24 22.35 39.45 -35.67
C GLY A 24 20.91 39.26 -35.18
N GLY A 25 20.26 40.33 -34.72
CA GLY A 25 19.01 40.23 -33.95
C GLY A 25 17.88 39.58 -34.74
N ALA A 26 17.40 38.43 -34.26
CA ALA A 26 16.16 37.79 -34.73
C ALA A 26 15.11 37.89 -33.62
N ALA A 27 13.86 38.17 -34.00
CA ALA A 27 12.76 38.39 -33.06
C ALA A 27 12.45 37.13 -32.24
N ALA A 28 12.05 37.32 -30.98
CA ALA A 28 11.61 36.23 -30.13
C ALA A 28 10.37 35.53 -30.72
N PRO A 29 10.28 34.19 -30.70
CA PRO A 29 9.10 33.49 -31.15
C PRO A 29 7.92 33.80 -30.23
N HIS A 30 6.79 34.20 -30.82
CA HIS A 30 5.55 34.41 -30.07
C HIS A 30 5.08 33.11 -29.45
N CYS A 31 5.04 33.04 -28.12
CA CYS A 31 4.42 31.94 -27.38
C CYS A 31 2.90 31.95 -27.62
N LEU A 32 2.44 31.10 -28.55
CA LEU A 32 1.02 30.77 -28.69
C LEU A 32 0.59 29.93 -27.50
N SER A 33 -0.12 30.54 -26.56
CA SER A 33 -0.77 29.82 -25.45
C SER A 33 -1.96 29.03 -25.98
N ALA A 34 -1.75 27.76 -26.29
CA ALA A 34 -2.83 26.81 -26.53
C ALA A 34 -3.36 26.33 -25.17
N ALA A 35 -4.48 26.90 -24.72
CA ALA A 35 -5.20 26.36 -23.57
C ALA A 35 -5.70 24.95 -23.90
N ALA A 36 -5.21 23.94 -23.18
CA ALA A 36 -5.73 22.59 -23.31
C ALA A 36 -7.22 22.58 -22.91
N PRO A 37 -8.11 21.96 -23.70
CA PRO A 37 -9.51 21.86 -23.31
C PRO A 37 -9.60 21.07 -22.00
N ALA A 38 -10.37 21.59 -21.04
CA ALA A 38 -10.61 20.90 -19.79
C ALA A 38 -11.39 19.61 -20.08
N LEU A 39 -10.69 18.47 -20.05
CA LEU A 39 -11.31 17.16 -20.05
C LEU A 39 -12.23 17.08 -18.84
N ALA A 40 -13.54 17.01 -19.09
CA ALA A 40 -14.49 16.61 -18.08
C ALA A 40 -14.04 15.26 -17.49
N PRO A 41 -14.23 15.01 -16.19
CA PRO A 41 -13.84 13.75 -15.58
C PRO A 41 -14.61 12.62 -16.26
N GLU A 42 -13.91 11.89 -17.12
CA GLU A 42 -14.45 10.72 -17.81
C GLU A 42 -14.84 9.73 -16.72
N THR A 43 -16.15 9.46 -16.60
CA THR A 43 -16.67 8.55 -15.58
C THR A 43 -16.22 7.15 -15.96
N ALA A 44 -15.02 6.77 -15.51
CA ALA A 44 -14.42 5.48 -15.79
C ALA A 44 -15.43 4.39 -15.43
N ALA A 45 -15.95 3.72 -16.46
CA ALA A 45 -16.84 2.59 -16.29
C ALA A 45 -16.14 1.61 -15.34
N GLY A 46 -16.82 1.30 -14.23
CA GLY A 46 -16.20 0.51 -13.17
C GLY A 46 -15.66 -0.81 -13.73
N PRO A 47 -14.55 -1.34 -13.20
CA PRO A 47 -14.15 -2.71 -13.52
C PRO A 47 -15.36 -3.61 -13.28
N GLY A 48 -15.67 -4.48 -14.26
CA GLY A 48 -16.90 -5.27 -14.28
C GLY A 48 -17.17 -5.91 -12.92
N SER A 49 -18.40 -5.78 -12.42
CA SER A 49 -18.73 -5.94 -11.00
C SER A 49 -18.45 -7.36 -10.48
N VAL A 50 -17.22 -7.58 -9.99
CA VAL A 50 -16.84 -8.80 -9.31
C VAL A 50 -17.48 -8.76 -7.92
N SER A 51 -18.58 -9.51 -7.77
CA SER A 51 -19.32 -9.63 -6.51
C SER A 51 -19.01 -11.00 -5.90
N PHE A 52 -18.17 -11.00 -4.85
CA PHE A 52 -17.87 -12.17 -4.03
C PHE A 52 -18.15 -11.86 -2.55
N PRO A 53 -18.41 -12.89 -1.72
CA PRO A 53 -18.63 -12.69 -0.29
C PRO A 53 -17.36 -12.22 0.42
N ILE A 54 -17.52 -11.23 1.30
CA ILE A 54 -16.43 -10.65 2.09
C ILE A 54 -16.83 -10.62 3.56
N LEU A 55 -16.03 -11.28 4.42
CA LEU A 55 -16.18 -11.20 5.87
C LEU A 55 -15.16 -10.21 6.41
N VAL A 56 -15.61 -9.11 7.02
CA VAL A 56 -14.70 -8.10 7.58
C VAL A 56 -14.57 -8.33 9.09
N ASN A 57 -13.43 -8.88 9.52
CA ASN A 57 -13.12 -9.08 10.93
C ASN A 57 -12.59 -7.80 11.57
N GLY A 58 -13.08 -7.47 12.78
CA GLY A 58 -12.78 -6.22 13.47
C GLY A 58 -13.74 -5.06 13.16
N CYS A 59 -14.98 -5.33 12.73
CA CYS A 59 -16.00 -4.28 12.47
C CYS A 59 -16.34 -3.41 13.70
N THR A 60 -15.96 -3.82 14.91
CA THR A 60 -16.08 -2.99 16.13
C THR A 60 -15.04 -1.86 16.20
N GLY A 61 -14.02 -1.86 15.35
CA GLY A 61 -12.99 -0.83 15.27
C GLY A 61 -13.11 0.03 14.02
N ASN A 62 -12.64 1.28 14.11
CA ASN A 62 -12.77 2.30 13.06
C ASN A 62 -12.33 1.81 11.67
N MET A 63 -11.22 1.06 11.59
CA MET A 63 -10.69 0.56 10.31
C MET A 63 -11.53 -0.56 9.72
N GLY A 64 -11.93 -1.56 10.52
CA GLY A 64 -12.80 -2.64 10.07
C GLY A 64 -14.16 -2.12 9.61
N LEU A 65 -14.76 -1.20 10.36
CA LEU A 65 -16.00 -0.53 9.96
C LEU A 65 -15.84 0.23 8.63
N SER A 66 -14.80 1.06 8.50
CA SER A 66 -14.52 1.82 7.27
C SER A 66 -14.33 0.91 6.04
N VAL A 67 -13.75 -0.28 6.24
CA VAL A 67 -13.55 -1.29 5.19
C VAL A 67 -14.87 -1.96 4.82
N ALA A 68 -15.71 -2.32 5.79
CA ALA A 68 -17.04 -2.86 5.54
C ALA A 68 -17.93 -1.86 4.77
N GLU A 69 -17.94 -0.59 5.18
CA GLU A 69 -18.62 0.50 4.46
C GLU A 69 -18.07 0.73 3.04
N ALA A 70 -16.75 0.59 2.84
CA ALA A 70 -16.14 0.68 1.53
C ALA A 70 -16.52 -0.52 0.64
N ALA A 71 -16.61 -1.73 1.20
CA ALA A 71 -17.03 -2.94 0.51
C ALA A 71 -18.48 -2.84 0.00
N VAL A 72 -19.41 -2.41 0.88
CA VAL A 72 -20.82 -2.19 0.51
C VAL A 72 -20.95 -1.11 -0.57
N ARG A 73 -20.25 0.02 -0.44
CA ARG A 73 -20.22 1.08 -1.48
C ARG A 73 -19.62 0.64 -2.81
N ARG A 74 -18.88 -0.48 -2.84
CA ARG A 74 -18.31 -1.09 -4.05
C ARG A 74 -19.16 -2.24 -4.60
N GLY A 75 -20.28 -2.57 -3.97
CA GLY A 75 -21.16 -3.67 -4.40
C GLY A 75 -20.64 -5.07 -4.06
N LEU A 76 -19.72 -5.19 -3.09
CA LEU A 76 -19.31 -6.50 -2.57
C LEU A 76 -20.35 -7.04 -1.59
N HIS A 77 -20.50 -8.37 -1.56
CA HIS A 77 -21.45 -9.04 -0.67
C HIS A 77 -20.88 -9.15 0.75
N LEU A 78 -21.23 -8.20 1.61
CA LEU A 78 -20.78 -8.20 3.01
C LEU A 78 -21.49 -9.30 3.82
N VAL A 79 -20.73 -10.29 4.29
CA VAL A 79 -21.23 -11.37 5.15
C VAL A 79 -21.68 -10.77 6.50
N PRO A 80 -22.86 -11.13 7.04
CA PRO A 80 -23.44 -10.50 8.24
C PRO A 80 -22.80 -10.97 9.57
N VAL A 81 -21.51 -11.27 9.56
CA VAL A 81 -20.75 -11.84 10.69
C VAL A 81 -19.43 -11.07 10.87
N SER A 82 -19.06 -10.79 12.11
CA SER A 82 -17.72 -10.33 12.48
C SER A 82 -17.38 -10.80 13.91
N PHE A 83 -16.12 -10.72 14.31
CA PHE A 83 -15.66 -11.20 15.61
C PHE A 83 -15.09 -10.08 16.47
N SER A 84 -15.14 -10.29 17.79
CA SER A 84 -14.53 -9.44 18.80
C SER A 84 -13.52 -10.24 19.62
N SER A 85 -12.54 -9.56 20.22
CA SER A 85 -11.65 -10.12 21.24
C SER A 85 -12.33 -10.32 22.61
N ARG A 86 -13.60 -9.90 22.76
CA ARG A 86 -14.38 -10.01 24.00
C ARG A 86 -15.53 -10.99 23.84
N GLU A 87 -15.74 -11.87 24.83
CA GLU A 87 -16.83 -12.85 24.81
C GLU A 87 -18.23 -12.23 24.84
N LYS A 88 -18.46 -11.27 25.76
CA LYS A 88 -19.77 -10.67 25.96
C LYS A 88 -19.94 -9.41 25.11
N VAL A 89 -20.14 -9.60 23.81
CA VAL A 89 -20.55 -8.54 22.87
C VAL A 89 -21.95 -8.84 22.36
N LYS A 90 -22.97 -8.30 23.03
CA LYS A 90 -24.35 -8.23 22.50
C LYS A 90 -24.48 -6.96 21.67
N THR A 91 -23.86 -6.94 20.50
CA THR A 91 -23.89 -5.79 19.59
C THR A 91 -24.09 -6.30 18.18
N THR A 92 -25.10 -5.75 17.51
CA THR A 92 -25.21 -5.77 16.05
C THR A 92 -24.69 -4.43 15.56
N ILE A 93 -23.92 -4.42 14.47
CA ILE A 93 -23.44 -3.19 13.83
C ILE A 93 -24.09 -3.11 12.45
N GLN A 94 -24.85 -2.04 12.21
CA GLN A 94 -25.47 -1.80 10.91
C GLN A 94 -24.44 -1.19 9.95
N VAL A 95 -24.24 -1.82 8.79
CA VAL A 95 -23.38 -1.30 7.71
C VAL A 95 -24.19 -1.27 6.42
N GLY A 96 -24.60 -0.07 6.00
CA GLY A 96 -25.51 0.12 4.88
C GLY A 96 -26.90 -0.46 5.19
N GLN A 97 -27.23 -1.61 4.59
CA GLN A 97 -28.47 -2.35 4.84
C GLN A 97 -28.21 -3.71 5.52
N THR A 98 -26.96 -4.04 5.85
CA THR A 98 -26.56 -5.31 6.46
C THR A 98 -26.38 -5.14 7.96
N ASP A 99 -27.09 -5.95 8.74
CA ASP A 99 -26.91 -6.08 10.19
C ASP A 99 -25.81 -7.11 10.49
N ILE A 100 -24.61 -6.63 10.82
CA ILE A 100 -23.46 -7.48 11.16
C ILE A 100 -23.58 -7.93 12.61
N ARG A 101 -23.70 -9.23 12.84
CA ARG A 101 -23.69 -9.82 14.17
C ARG A 101 -22.26 -10.04 14.66
N ILE A 102 -21.94 -9.52 15.84
CA ILE A 102 -20.62 -9.68 16.45
C ILE A 102 -20.60 -10.92 17.36
N TYR A 103 -19.62 -11.78 17.17
CA TYR A 103 -19.40 -13.00 17.98
C TYR A 103 -18.14 -12.88 18.85
N GLY A 104 -18.16 -13.56 20.01
CA GLY A 104 -17.01 -13.70 20.90
C GLY A 104 -16.01 -14.76 20.43
N PRO A 105 -14.80 -14.82 21.01
CA PRO A 105 -13.76 -15.75 20.58
C PRO A 105 -14.14 -17.24 20.79
N SER A 106 -14.93 -17.58 21.81
CA SER A 106 -15.42 -18.95 22.04
C SER A 106 -16.20 -19.55 20.86
N ALA A 107 -16.98 -18.75 20.15
CA ALA A 107 -17.78 -19.17 19.00
C ALA A 107 -17.05 -18.99 17.65
N ARG A 108 -15.80 -18.49 17.66
CA ARG A 108 -15.10 -18.03 16.46
C ARG A 108 -14.87 -19.13 15.43
N GLU A 109 -14.47 -20.33 15.86
CA GLU A 109 -14.20 -21.44 14.94
C GLU A 109 -15.49 -22.01 14.32
N ASP A 110 -16.47 -22.38 15.15
CA ASP A 110 -17.75 -22.96 14.69
C ASP A 110 -18.50 -22.05 13.72
N VAL A 111 -18.56 -20.74 14.04
CA VAL A 111 -19.24 -19.75 13.21
C VAL A 111 -18.46 -19.49 11.92
N LEU A 112 -17.13 -19.46 11.96
CA LEU A 112 -16.33 -19.24 10.76
C LEU A 112 -16.32 -20.47 9.83
N SER A 113 -16.42 -21.69 10.38
CA SER A 113 -16.67 -22.91 9.59
C SER A 113 -18.05 -22.85 8.93
N SER A 114 -19.09 -22.47 9.68
CA SER A 114 -20.45 -22.31 9.13
C SER A 114 -20.51 -21.27 8.01
N VAL A 115 -19.75 -20.16 8.15
CA VAL A 115 -19.59 -19.14 7.10
C VAL A 115 -18.85 -19.69 5.87
N ALA A 116 -17.85 -20.57 6.04
CA ALA A 116 -17.16 -21.20 4.93
C ALA A 116 -18.08 -22.15 4.14
N ASP A 117 -18.96 -22.89 4.85
CA ASP A 117 -19.95 -23.77 4.23
C ASP A 117 -21.06 -22.99 3.50
N GLU A 118 -21.53 -21.87 4.06
CA GLU A 118 -22.56 -21.00 3.46
C GLU A 118 -22.00 -20.15 2.30
N PHE A 119 -20.73 -19.73 2.40
CA PHE A 119 -20.05 -18.85 1.44
C PHE A 119 -18.68 -19.42 1.01
N PRO A 120 -18.64 -20.44 0.13
CA PRO A 120 -17.38 -21.10 -0.26
C PRO A 120 -16.31 -20.19 -0.86
N ASP A 121 -16.71 -19.10 -1.52
CA ASP A 121 -15.81 -18.10 -2.12
C ASP A 121 -15.49 -16.91 -1.18
N VAL A 122 -15.71 -17.06 0.13
CA VAL A 122 -15.55 -15.95 1.09
C VAL A 122 -14.08 -15.55 1.28
N ILE A 123 -13.81 -14.25 1.15
CA ILE A 123 -12.52 -13.66 1.51
C ILE A 123 -12.65 -12.97 2.86
N VAL A 124 -11.80 -13.34 3.82
CA VAL A 124 -11.74 -12.68 5.13
C VAL A 124 -10.84 -11.45 5.05
N VAL A 125 -11.27 -10.30 5.57
CA VAL A 125 -10.42 -9.11 5.73
C VAL A 125 -10.23 -8.82 7.20
N ASP A 126 -8.98 -8.87 7.67
CA ASP A 126 -8.60 -8.72 9.07
C ASP A 126 -8.04 -7.32 9.37
N TYR A 127 -8.80 -6.57 10.16
CA TYR A 127 -8.39 -5.32 10.83
C TYR A 127 -8.72 -5.40 12.32
N THR A 128 -8.03 -6.30 13.01
CA THR A 128 -8.23 -6.61 14.43
C THR A 128 -7.17 -5.91 15.31
N ALA A 129 -6.39 -6.67 16.09
CA ALA A 129 -5.39 -6.17 17.04
C ALA A 129 -4.08 -6.96 16.94
N PRO A 130 -2.92 -6.37 17.29
CA PRO A 130 -1.60 -7.03 17.20
C PRO A 130 -1.55 -8.43 17.81
N ASP A 131 -2.17 -8.62 18.99
CA ASP A 131 -2.17 -9.89 19.72
C ASP A 131 -3.05 -10.96 19.06
N SER A 132 -3.99 -10.56 18.19
CA SER A 132 -4.90 -11.47 17.49
C SER A 132 -4.30 -12.02 16.18
N VAL A 133 -3.36 -11.29 15.56
CA VAL A 133 -2.74 -11.55 14.24
C VAL A 133 -2.44 -13.02 14.00
N ASN A 134 -1.64 -13.64 14.86
CA ASN A 134 -1.19 -15.02 14.66
C ASN A 134 -2.33 -16.03 14.84
N SER A 135 -3.18 -15.85 15.87
CA SER A 135 -4.30 -16.76 16.15
C SER A 135 -5.39 -16.71 15.07
N ASN A 136 -5.59 -15.53 14.45
CA ASN A 136 -6.53 -15.35 13.35
C ASN A 136 -5.98 -16.00 12.08
N ALA A 137 -4.72 -15.73 11.72
CA ALA A 137 -4.08 -16.33 10.56
C ALA A 137 -4.00 -17.86 10.66
N GLU A 138 -3.68 -18.41 11.83
CA GLU A 138 -3.69 -19.86 12.08
C GLU A 138 -5.09 -20.45 11.83
N LEU A 139 -6.15 -19.82 12.33
CA LEU A 139 -7.53 -20.25 12.09
C LEU A 139 -7.92 -20.16 10.61
N TYR A 140 -7.57 -19.06 9.91
CA TYR A 140 -7.85 -18.92 8.48
C TYR A 140 -7.12 -19.99 7.66
N CYS A 141 -5.86 -20.28 7.99
CA CYS A 141 -5.08 -21.34 7.35
C CYS A 141 -5.63 -22.74 7.65
N LYS A 142 -6.10 -22.99 8.89
CA LYS A 142 -6.74 -24.25 9.31
C LYS A 142 -8.04 -24.52 8.54
N LEU A 143 -8.83 -23.48 8.27
CA LEU A 143 -10.09 -23.56 7.52
C LEU A 143 -9.91 -23.39 6.00
N GLY A 144 -8.69 -23.18 5.51
CA GLY A 144 -8.42 -22.95 4.07
C GLY A 144 -9.00 -21.64 3.51
N LEU A 145 -9.33 -20.68 4.38
CA LEU A 145 -10.00 -19.43 4.00
C LEU A 145 -9.02 -18.39 3.46
N PRO A 146 -9.22 -17.87 2.23
CA PRO A 146 -8.38 -16.81 1.68
C PRO A 146 -8.55 -15.52 2.50
N PHE A 147 -7.47 -14.80 2.78
CA PHE A 147 -7.55 -13.61 3.64
C PHE A 147 -6.66 -12.42 3.25
N VAL A 148 -7.13 -11.22 3.61
CA VAL A 148 -6.39 -9.97 3.50
C VAL A 148 -6.12 -9.45 4.91
N MET A 149 -4.86 -9.37 5.32
CA MET A 149 -4.48 -8.92 6.66
C MET A 149 -3.85 -7.52 6.61
N GLY A 150 -4.61 -6.53 7.07
CA GLY A 150 -4.15 -5.16 7.29
C GLY A 150 -3.73 -4.86 8.73
N THR A 151 -4.01 -5.78 9.66
CA THR A 151 -3.59 -5.69 11.06
C THR A 151 -2.06 -5.70 11.19
N THR A 152 -1.52 -4.68 11.86
CA THR A 152 -0.08 -4.55 12.12
C THR A 152 0.31 -5.20 13.46
N GLY A 153 1.60 -5.53 13.62
CA GLY A 153 2.13 -6.16 14.83
C GLY A 153 2.07 -7.69 14.79
N GLY A 154 2.01 -8.32 15.96
CA GLY A 154 2.13 -9.78 16.11
C GLY A 154 3.51 -10.32 15.70
N ASN A 155 3.67 -11.64 15.71
CA ASN A 155 4.87 -12.30 15.20
C ASN A 155 4.75 -12.47 13.68
N GLN A 156 5.35 -11.54 12.94
CA GLN A 156 5.34 -11.53 11.48
C GLN A 156 6.02 -12.76 10.86
N GLN A 157 7.11 -13.27 11.45
CA GLN A 157 7.80 -14.46 10.94
C GLN A 157 6.92 -15.70 11.02
N LEU A 158 6.22 -15.88 12.15
CA LEU A 158 5.25 -16.95 12.32
C LEU A 158 4.05 -16.78 11.37
N LEU A 159 3.54 -15.57 11.18
CA LEU A 159 2.45 -15.27 10.25
C LEU A 159 2.80 -15.71 8.81
N TYR A 160 3.94 -15.27 8.27
CA TYR A 160 4.37 -15.68 6.93
C TYR A 160 4.59 -17.19 6.83
N LYS A 161 5.17 -17.81 7.86
CA LYS A 161 5.38 -19.26 7.90
C LYS A 161 4.06 -20.05 7.87
N SER A 162 3.08 -19.68 8.69
CA SER A 162 1.77 -20.35 8.73
C SER A 162 1.05 -20.31 7.39
N VAL A 163 1.11 -19.17 6.67
CA VAL A 163 0.54 -19.03 5.32
C VAL A 163 1.29 -19.88 4.29
N GLN A 164 2.62 -19.87 4.33
CA GLN A 164 3.45 -20.65 3.40
C GLN A 164 3.28 -22.16 3.59
N ASP A 165 3.32 -22.64 4.84
CA ASP A 165 3.19 -24.06 5.18
C ASP A 165 1.79 -24.61 4.82
N SER A 166 0.74 -23.82 5.03
CA SER A 166 -0.65 -24.17 4.68
C SER A 166 -0.98 -24.00 3.19
N LYS A 167 -0.13 -23.29 2.44
CA LYS A 167 -0.37 -22.88 1.03
C LYS A 167 -1.63 -22.03 0.85
N ASN A 168 -2.07 -21.35 1.90
CA ASN A 168 -3.29 -20.54 1.86
C ASN A 168 -3.09 -19.26 1.04
N TYR A 169 -4.14 -18.79 0.37
CA TYR A 169 -4.11 -17.53 -0.36
C TYR A 169 -4.21 -16.35 0.63
N ALA A 170 -3.17 -15.53 0.73
CA ALA A 170 -3.20 -14.35 1.58
C ALA A 170 -2.55 -13.11 0.96
N LEU A 171 -3.15 -11.95 1.23
CA LEU A 171 -2.52 -10.64 1.04
C LEU A 171 -2.24 -10.03 2.40
N ILE A 172 -0.97 -10.09 2.82
CA ILE A 172 -0.50 -9.46 4.07
C ILE A 172 0.19 -8.15 3.70
N SER A 173 -0.28 -7.03 4.25
CA SER A 173 0.44 -5.75 4.13
C SER A 173 0.20 -4.85 5.35
N PRO A 174 1.26 -4.37 6.03
CA PRO A 174 1.13 -3.39 7.10
C PRO A 174 0.79 -1.97 6.57
N GLN A 175 0.82 -1.76 5.25
CA GLN A 175 0.44 -0.50 4.61
C GLN A 175 -0.48 -0.78 3.42
N MET A 176 -1.79 -0.58 3.63
CA MET A 176 -2.83 -0.85 2.62
C MET A 176 -3.18 0.38 1.76
N GLY A 177 -2.60 1.55 2.06
CA GLY A 177 -2.66 2.74 1.22
C GLY A 177 -1.86 2.57 -0.07
N LYS A 178 -2.42 1.88 -1.07
CA LYS A 178 -1.71 1.46 -2.29
C LYS A 178 -0.98 2.59 -3.04
N GLN A 179 -1.50 3.82 -3.01
CA GLN A 179 -0.84 4.99 -3.60
C GLN A 179 0.44 5.38 -2.83
N VAL A 180 0.42 5.26 -1.50
CA VAL A 180 1.59 5.47 -0.64
C VAL A 180 2.64 4.38 -0.88
N VAL A 181 2.22 3.11 -1.01
CA VAL A 181 3.12 2.00 -1.37
C VAL A 181 3.75 2.21 -2.75
N ALA A 182 2.98 2.67 -3.74
CA ALA A 182 3.50 2.98 -5.07
C ALA A 182 4.53 4.13 -5.04
N PHE A 183 4.26 5.20 -4.28
CA PHE A 183 5.21 6.29 -4.07
C PHE A 183 6.51 5.80 -3.39
N LEU A 184 6.41 4.99 -2.33
CA LEU A 184 7.57 4.36 -1.69
C LEU A 184 8.39 3.52 -2.66
N ALA A 185 7.74 2.71 -3.50
CA ALA A 185 8.42 1.90 -4.50
C ALA A 185 9.15 2.76 -5.54
N ILE A 186 8.53 3.84 -6.02
CA ILE A 186 9.15 4.81 -6.94
C ILE A 186 10.39 5.44 -6.31
N MET A 187 10.30 5.92 -5.06
CA MET A 187 11.43 6.52 -4.34
C MET A 187 12.58 5.53 -4.13
N ARG A 188 12.29 4.28 -3.78
CA ARG A 188 13.31 3.23 -3.61
C ARG A 188 14.02 2.89 -4.92
N ILE A 189 13.27 2.71 -6.01
CA ILE A 189 13.84 2.46 -7.34
C ILE A 189 14.70 3.65 -7.77
N PHE A 190 14.20 4.87 -7.61
CA PHE A 190 14.93 6.09 -7.95
C PHE A 190 16.26 6.22 -7.17
N ALA A 191 16.22 5.95 -5.86
CA ALA A 191 17.40 5.94 -4.99
C ALA A 191 18.42 4.85 -5.34
N GLU A 192 17.98 3.70 -5.84
CA GLU A 192 18.85 2.60 -6.27
C GLU A 192 19.48 2.84 -7.65
N GLN A 193 18.80 3.56 -8.55
CA GLN A 193 19.31 3.89 -9.89
C GLN A 193 20.22 5.13 -9.90
N PHE A 194 20.02 6.09 -9.00
CA PHE A 194 20.74 7.38 -9.00
C PHE A 194 21.35 7.71 -7.63
N PRO A 195 22.21 6.85 -7.06
CA PRO A 195 22.82 7.09 -5.76
C PRO A 195 23.63 8.40 -5.76
N GLY A 196 23.48 9.18 -4.69
CA GLY A 196 24.15 10.48 -4.56
C GLY A 196 23.61 11.62 -5.45
N ALA A 197 22.52 11.45 -6.20
CA ALA A 197 22.00 12.48 -7.10
C ALA A 197 21.59 13.82 -6.44
N PHE A 198 21.36 13.81 -5.13
CA PHE A 198 21.03 14.98 -4.29
C PHE A 198 22.13 15.28 -3.27
N SER A 199 23.37 14.83 -3.51
CA SER A 199 24.52 15.16 -2.66
C SER A 199 24.67 16.68 -2.51
N GLY A 200 24.75 17.14 -1.25
CA GLY A 200 24.84 18.57 -0.92
C GLY A 200 23.50 19.30 -0.75
N TYR A 201 22.36 18.61 -0.92
CA TYR A 201 21.04 19.14 -0.55
C TYR A 201 20.78 18.96 0.97
N HIS A 202 19.74 19.64 1.47
CA HIS A 202 19.21 19.46 2.83
C HIS A 202 17.79 18.90 2.75
N LEU A 203 17.46 17.94 3.61
CA LEU A 203 16.13 17.32 3.67
C LEU A 203 15.37 17.77 4.93
N GLU A 204 14.10 18.13 4.74
CA GLU A 204 13.10 18.37 5.78
C GLU A 204 11.88 17.48 5.43
N VAL A 205 11.29 16.73 6.37
CA VAL A 205 10.20 15.75 6.10
C VAL A 205 9.05 15.96 7.10
N LEU A 206 7.78 16.18 6.71
CA LEU A 206 6.61 16.58 7.55
C LEU A 206 5.70 15.40 7.82
N GLU A 207 5.12 15.35 9.01
CA GLU A 207 4.07 14.41 9.35
C GLU A 207 3.10 15.03 10.36
N SER A 208 2.01 15.62 9.84
CA SER A 208 0.94 16.24 10.64
C SER A 208 0.26 15.27 11.63
N HIS A 209 0.31 13.96 11.34
CA HIS A 209 -0.31 12.91 12.14
C HIS A 209 0.51 12.48 13.38
N GLN A 210 1.65 13.13 13.65
CA GLN A 210 2.52 12.81 14.80
C GLN A 210 2.18 13.54 16.11
N ALA A 211 1.19 14.45 16.14
CA ALA A 211 0.86 15.23 17.33
C ALA A 211 0.51 14.41 18.60
N SER A 212 0.22 13.11 18.47
CA SER A 212 -0.07 12.19 19.57
C SER A 212 0.86 10.96 19.62
N LYS A 213 1.96 10.94 18.86
CA LYS A 213 2.90 9.81 18.77
C LYS A 213 4.33 10.30 18.93
N LYS A 214 5.13 9.50 19.63
CA LYS A 214 6.54 9.83 19.96
C LYS A 214 7.52 9.47 18.83
N ASP A 215 7.10 8.65 17.88
CA ASP A 215 7.97 8.04 16.87
C ASP A 215 7.47 8.32 15.44
N THR A 216 8.36 8.87 14.59
CA THR A 216 8.18 9.01 13.15
C THR A 216 7.66 7.72 12.51
N SER A 217 6.69 7.82 11.60
CA SER A 217 6.05 6.61 11.04
C SER A 217 7.02 5.75 10.24
N GLY A 218 6.76 4.45 10.17
CA GLY A 218 7.57 3.52 9.36
C GLY A 218 7.65 3.96 7.89
N THR A 219 6.52 4.43 7.34
CA THR A 219 6.46 4.99 5.98
C THR A 219 7.37 6.21 5.81
N ALA A 220 7.38 7.16 6.75
CA ALA A 220 8.29 8.31 6.67
C ALA A 220 9.77 7.89 6.79
N LYS A 221 10.08 6.90 7.64
CA LYS A 221 11.43 6.30 7.74
C LYS A 221 11.88 5.63 6.43
N ASP A 222 10.99 4.93 5.73
CA ASP A 222 11.29 4.33 4.42
C ASP A 222 11.57 5.39 3.32
N VAL A 223 10.89 6.54 3.37
CA VAL A 223 11.16 7.68 2.48
C VAL A 223 12.53 8.29 2.80
N ILE A 224 12.83 8.54 4.07
CA ILE A 224 14.10 9.11 4.54
C ILE A 224 15.28 8.21 4.11
N ALA A 225 15.19 6.90 4.34
CA ALA A 225 16.22 5.93 3.92
C ALA A 225 16.44 5.90 2.40
N SER A 226 15.45 6.32 1.60
CA SER A 226 15.60 6.49 0.15
C SER A 226 16.36 7.78 -0.18
N PHE A 227 16.11 8.88 0.54
CA PHE A 227 16.88 10.13 0.39
C PHE A 227 18.33 10.05 0.89
N GLU A 228 18.60 9.24 1.91
CA GLU A 228 19.98 8.96 2.37
C GLU A 228 20.81 8.30 1.26
N LYS A 229 20.25 7.29 0.58
CA LYS A 229 20.86 6.67 -0.62
C LYS A 229 21.05 7.67 -1.78
N LEU A 230 20.11 8.62 -1.93
CA LEU A 230 20.23 9.74 -2.88
C LEU A 230 21.29 10.78 -2.47
N GLY A 231 21.99 10.61 -1.34
CA GLY A 231 23.11 11.45 -0.91
C GLY A 231 22.74 12.57 0.07
N VAL A 232 21.52 12.59 0.62
CA VAL A 232 21.10 13.59 1.61
C VAL A 232 21.18 12.98 3.01
N PRO A 233 22.18 13.34 3.85
CA PRO A 233 22.24 12.85 5.21
C PRO A 233 21.08 13.43 6.03
N TYR A 234 20.39 12.58 6.80
CA TYR A 234 19.30 13.00 7.66
C TYR A 234 19.56 12.61 9.12
N ASP A 235 19.43 13.58 10.03
CA ASP A 235 19.52 13.32 11.46
C ASP A 235 18.12 13.06 12.03
N MET A 236 17.84 11.81 12.34
CA MET A 236 16.58 11.36 12.93
C MET A 236 16.27 11.98 14.30
N ASN A 237 17.24 12.64 14.96
CA ASN A 237 17.05 13.33 16.23
C ASN A 237 16.68 14.82 16.08
N ARG A 238 16.49 15.34 14.86
CA ARG A 238 16.03 16.73 14.66
C ARG A 238 14.52 16.83 14.82
N ASP A 239 14.09 17.42 15.95
CA ASP A 239 12.70 17.72 16.33
C ASP A 239 12.03 18.82 15.47
N SER A 240 12.07 18.70 14.14
CA SER A 240 11.24 19.49 13.23
C SER A 240 11.11 18.78 11.90
N ILE A 241 9.95 18.18 11.71
CA ILE A 241 9.63 17.35 10.57
C ILE A 241 8.81 18.26 9.61
N CYS A 242 9.43 18.76 8.50
CA CYS A 242 9.14 19.95 7.61
C CYS A 242 8.72 19.84 6.08
N MET A 243 8.38 18.70 5.46
CA MET A 243 8.19 18.54 3.97
C MET A 243 7.01 19.29 3.33
N ARG A 244 7.15 19.58 2.04
CA ARG A 244 6.06 19.72 1.05
C ARG A 244 6.49 19.07 -0.27
N LEU A 245 5.51 18.59 -1.05
CA LEU A 245 5.69 18.25 -2.48
C LEU A 245 5.61 19.51 -3.33
#